data_AF-A0A4R8F2N5-F1
#
_entry.id   AF-A0A4R8F2N5-F1
#
_cell.length_a   1.000
_cell.length_b   1.000
_cell.length_c   1.000
_cell.angle_alpha   90.00
_cell.angle_beta   90.00
_cell.angle_gamma   90.00
#
_symmetry.space_group_name_H-M   'P 1'
#
loop_
_entity.id
_entity.type
_entity.pdbx_description
1 polymer ?
#
loop_
_entity_poly.entity_id
_entity_poly.type
_entity_poly.pdbx_seq_one_letter_code
_entity_poly.pdbx_strand_id
1 'polypeptide(L)'
;MTSIQSVSFMHKWFLKKVTNKSLNSYYYLLSYTKLNLKYLMRTTVKIALSYIPKVLKPLFIFVVIDDTLQAKFGVHFECRKELFDHTARNGSNYLNGHCFVGLILKIPMFFKKQVIYYLKVLIGYRLKKIILPNQSYR
;
A
#
# COMPACT_ATOMS: atom_id res chain seq x y z
N MET A 1 1.88 -9.98 20.18
CA MET A 1 1.43 -8.98 19.19
C MET A 1 0.24 -9.58 18.48
N THR A 2 -0.95 -9.00 18.64
CA THR A 2 -2.14 -9.42 17.90
C THR A 2 -1.89 -9.20 16.41
N SER A 3 -2.29 -10.17 15.57
CA SER A 3 -2.16 -10.09 14.12
C SER A 3 -2.87 -8.84 13.59
N ILE A 4 -2.33 -8.25 12.51
CA ILE A 4 -2.98 -7.12 11.85
C ILE A 4 -4.28 -7.63 11.22
N GLN A 5 -5.41 -7.22 11.79
CA GLN A 5 -6.74 -7.72 11.38
C GLN A 5 -7.28 -7.03 10.13
N SER A 6 -6.91 -5.76 9.90
CA SER A 6 -7.30 -5.01 8.69
C SER A 6 -6.48 -3.73 8.52
N VAL A 7 -6.54 -3.13 7.33
CA VAL A 7 -5.96 -1.80 7.06
C VAL A 7 -6.60 -0.73 7.96
N SER A 8 -7.92 -0.80 8.16
CA SER A 8 -8.66 0.10 9.08
C SER A 8 -8.14 -0.03 10.51
N PHE A 9 -7.87 -1.25 10.98
CA PHE A 9 -7.28 -1.48 12.29
C PHE A 9 -5.89 -0.81 12.42
N MET A 10 -5.02 -0.93 11.41
CA MET A 10 -3.71 -0.27 11.43
C MET A 10 -3.84 1.26 11.53
N HIS A 11 -4.71 1.87 10.73
CA HIS A 11 -4.92 3.32 10.78
C HIS A 11 -5.47 3.76 12.14
N LYS A 12 -6.44 3.03 12.70
CA LYS A 12 -6.95 3.33 14.05
C LYS A 12 -5.86 3.22 15.11
N TRP A 13 -5.04 2.17 15.04
CA TRP A 13 -3.94 1.96 15.97
C TRP A 13 -2.89 3.08 15.88
N PHE A 14 -2.49 3.46 14.67
CA PHE A 14 -1.55 4.56 14.43
C PHE A 14 -2.13 5.90 14.89
N LEU A 15 -3.37 6.22 14.52
CA LEU A 15 -4.00 7.47 14.90
C LEU A 15 -4.08 7.58 16.42
N LYS A 16 -4.48 6.53 17.13
CA LYS A 16 -4.49 6.51 18.61
C LYS A 16 -3.14 6.86 19.25
N LYS A 17 -2.01 6.65 18.55
CA LYS A 17 -0.67 6.99 19.04
C LYS A 17 -0.28 8.45 18.78
N VAL A 18 -0.84 9.07 17.75
CA VAL A 18 -0.43 10.41 17.28
C VAL A 18 -1.48 11.48 17.60
N THR A 19 -2.76 11.09 17.72
CA THR A 19 -3.88 12.01 17.89
C THR A 19 -5.10 11.33 18.53
N ASN A 20 -5.97 12.13 19.15
CA ASN A 20 -7.26 11.66 19.68
C ASN A 20 -8.40 11.76 18.65
N LYS A 21 -8.09 12.11 17.39
CA LYS A 21 -9.10 12.24 16.33
C LYS A 21 -9.54 10.90 15.76
N SER A 22 -10.78 10.85 15.28
CA SER A 22 -11.37 9.64 14.70
C SER A 22 -10.79 9.30 13.32
N LEU A 23 -10.92 8.04 12.92
CA LEU A 23 -10.56 7.59 11.57
C LEU A 23 -11.34 8.35 10.48
N ASN A 24 -12.60 8.71 10.73
CA ASN A 24 -13.42 9.46 9.77
C ASN A 24 -12.87 10.88 9.57
N SER A 25 -12.44 11.54 10.65
CA SER A 25 -11.79 12.86 10.56
C SER A 25 -10.49 12.79 9.76
N TYR A 26 -9.75 11.68 9.88
CA TYR A 26 -8.55 11.44 9.08
C TYR A 26 -8.89 11.25 7.59
N TYR A 27 -9.90 10.45 7.25
CA TYR A 27 -10.35 10.31 5.85
C TYR A 27 -10.84 11.64 5.27
N TYR A 28 -11.59 12.41 6.04
CA TYR A 28 -12.02 13.75 5.64
C TYR A 28 -10.80 14.65 5.37
N LEU A 29 -9.81 14.69 6.26
CA LEU A 29 -8.57 15.45 6.01
C LEU A 29 -7.89 15.01 4.70
N LEU A 30 -7.80 13.71 4.45
CA LEU A 30 -7.22 13.16 3.23
C LEU A 30 -7.99 13.55 1.96
N SER A 31 -9.30 13.72 2.02
CA SER A 31 -10.10 14.11 0.84
C SER A 31 -9.89 15.57 0.43
N TYR A 32 -9.61 16.46 1.39
CA TYR A 32 -9.37 17.89 1.11
C TYR A 32 -7.90 18.23 0.90
N THR A 33 -7.00 17.42 1.44
CA THR A 33 -5.57 17.69 1.33
C THR A 33 -5.02 17.25 -0.03
N LYS A 34 -4.41 18.19 -0.75
CA LYS A 34 -3.53 17.86 -1.88
C LYS A 34 -2.22 17.30 -1.33
N LEU A 35 -2.24 16.03 -0.93
CA LEU A 35 -1.03 15.35 -0.46
C LEU A 35 -0.02 15.23 -1.60
N ASN A 36 1.16 15.78 -1.39
CA ASN A 36 2.27 15.61 -2.32
C ASN A 36 2.83 14.19 -2.16
N LEU A 37 2.31 13.24 -2.94
CA LEU A 37 2.74 11.84 -2.91
C LEU A 37 4.24 11.68 -3.19
N LYS A 38 4.84 12.55 -4.03
CA LYS A 38 6.29 12.52 -4.28
C LYS A 38 7.08 12.89 -3.03
N TYR A 39 6.59 13.86 -2.26
CA TYR A 39 7.20 14.24 -0.98
C TYR A 39 7.13 13.09 0.02
N LEU A 40 5.96 12.47 0.18
CA LEU A 40 5.77 11.30 1.04
C LEU A 40 6.72 10.16 0.64
N MET A 41 6.77 9.82 -0.65
CA MET A 41 7.67 8.77 -1.16
C MET A 41 9.13 9.06 -0.82
N ARG A 42 9.61 10.28 -1.08
CA ARG A 42 11.00 10.70 -0.77
C ARG A 42 11.28 10.59 0.73
N THR A 43 10.36 11.03 1.57
CA THR A 43 10.49 10.96 3.03
C THR A 43 10.54 9.50 3.50
N THR A 44 9.64 8.64 3.01
CA THR A 44 9.61 7.21 3.34
C THR A 44 10.92 6.53 2.93
N VAL A 45 11.45 6.80 1.73
CA VAL A 45 12.74 6.26 1.27
C VAL A 45 13.88 6.72 2.18
N LYS A 46 13.96 8.02 2.49
CA LYS A 46 15.02 8.54 3.39
C LYS A 46 14.98 7.87 4.76
N ILE A 47 13.79 7.75 5.35
CA ILE A 47 13.60 7.09 6.64
C ILE A 47 14.03 5.61 6.54
N ALA A 48 13.56 4.88 5.53
CA ALA A 48 13.92 3.47 5.32
C ALA A 48 15.45 3.28 5.21
N LEU A 49 16.12 4.08 4.38
CA LEU A 49 17.58 4.00 4.22
C LEU A 49 18.35 4.33 5.51
N SER A 50 17.83 5.24 6.34
CA SER A 50 18.46 5.60 7.61
C SER A 50 18.49 4.45 8.62
N TYR A 51 17.61 3.45 8.48
CA TYR A 51 17.57 2.26 9.32
C TYR A 51 18.56 1.16 8.91
N ILE A 52 19.28 1.30 7.79
CA ILE A 52 20.26 0.29 7.36
C ILE A 52 21.48 0.34 8.31
N PRO A 53 21.80 -0.76 9.02
CA PRO A 53 22.98 -0.82 9.88
C PRO A 53 24.26 -0.55 9.08
N LYS A 54 25.22 0.17 9.69
CA LYS A 54 26.51 0.51 9.04
C LYS A 54 27.21 -0.71 8.43
N VAL A 55 27.19 -1.85 9.14
CA VAL A 55 27.79 -3.12 8.72
C VAL A 55 27.13 -3.69 7.45
N LEU A 56 25.85 -3.40 7.22
CA LEU A 56 25.10 -3.91 6.06
C LEU A 56 25.05 -2.93 4.89
N LYS A 57 25.64 -1.73 5.01
CA LYS A 57 25.70 -0.74 3.91
C LYS A 57 26.35 -1.25 2.61
N PRO A 58 27.33 -2.18 2.62
CA PRO A 58 27.87 -2.74 1.40
C PRO A 58 26.90 -3.67 0.64
N LEU A 59 25.80 -4.12 1.28
CA LEU A 59 24.83 -5.00 0.64
C LEU A 59 23.92 -4.23 -0.32
N PHE A 60 23.38 -4.96 -1.30
CA PHE A 60 22.45 -4.41 -2.27
C PHE A 60 21.12 -4.02 -1.63
N ILE A 61 20.50 -3.00 -2.21
CA ILE A 61 19.12 -2.61 -1.95
C ILE A 61 18.34 -2.95 -3.21
N PHE A 62 17.18 -3.58 -3.04
CA PHE A 62 16.35 -3.94 -4.20
C PHE A 62 15.15 -3.01 -4.30
N VAL A 63 14.86 -2.58 -5.52
CA VAL A 63 13.60 -1.91 -5.87
C VAL A 63 12.77 -2.94 -6.62
N VAL A 64 11.60 -3.25 -6.09
CA VAL A 64 10.69 -4.25 -6.65
C VAL A 64 9.42 -3.56 -7.10
N ILE A 65 8.98 -3.88 -8.30
CA ILE A 65 7.69 -3.49 -8.85
C ILE A 65 6.83 -4.74 -8.86
N ASP A 66 5.65 -4.67 -8.26
CA ASP A 66 4.75 -5.81 -8.14
C ASP A 66 3.29 -5.40 -8.35
N ASP A 67 2.55 -6.21 -9.11
CA ASP A 67 1.13 -6.01 -9.31
C ASP A 67 0.37 -6.70 -8.19
N THR A 68 -0.36 -5.92 -7.39
CA THR A 68 -1.18 -6.46 -6.31
C THR A 68 -2.66 -6.34 -6.64
N LEU A 69 -3.36 -7.46 -6.59
CA LEU A 69 -4.82 -7.54 -6.66
C LEU A 69 -5.40 -7.54 -5.25
N GLN A 70 -6.24 -6.56 -4.97
CA GLN A 70 -6.97 -6.47 -3.71
C GLN A 70 -8.46 -6.64 -3.98
N ALA A 71 -8.95 -7.86 -3.72
CA ALA A 71 -10.36 -8.17 -3.65
C ALA A 71 -11.11 -7.21 -2.72
N LYS A 72 -12.30 -6.78 -3.14
CA LYS A 72 -13.24 -5.96 -2.39
C LYS A 72 -14.67 -6.39 -2.66
N PHE A 73 -15.46 -6.49 -1.59
CA PHE A 73 -16.87 -6.80 -1.70
C PHE A 73 -17.71 -5.53 -1.94
N GLY A 74 -18.76 -5.66 -2.74
CA GLY A 74 -19.65 -4.56 -3.12
C GLY A 74 -19.21 -3.79 -4.37
N VAL A 75 -19.87 -2.65 -4.60
CA VAL A 75 -19.69 -1.81 -5.81
C VAL A 75 -19.35 -0.35 -5.50
N HIS A 76 -19.42 0.08 -4.24
CA HIS A 76 -19.25 1.47 -3.84
C HIS A 76 -17.79 1.82 -3.53
N PHE A 77 -16.91 1.69 -4.53
CA PHE A 77 -15.52 2.16 -4.44
C PHE A 77 -14.96 2.58 -5.81
N GLU A 78 -14.17 3.65 -5.82
CA GLU A 78 -13.55 4.18 -7.03
C GLU A 78 -12.47 3.25 -7.60
N CYS A 79 -12.21 3.36 -8.91
CA CYS A 79 -11.21 2.54 -9.63
C CYS A 79 -11.44 1.02 -9.51
N ARG A 80 -12.71 0.61 -9.36
CA ARG A 80 -13.13 -0.79 -9.37
C ARG A 80 -12.72 -1.48 -10.66
N LYS A 81 -12.19 -2.70 -10.52
CA LYS A 81 -12.00 -3.65 -11.61
C LYS A 81 -12.78 -4.92 -11.34
N GLU A 82 -13.32 -5.51 -12.39
CA GLU A 82 -13.69 -6.91 -12.40
C GLU A 82 -12.40 -7.71 -12.68
N LEU A 83 -12.01 -8.50 -11.70
CA LEU A 83 -10.81 -9.33 -11.70
C LEU A 83 -11.25 -10.76 -11.86
N PHE A 84 -10.58 -11.53 -12.72
CA PHE A 84 -10.91 -12.94 -12.85
C PHE A 84 -10.56 -13.68 -11.55
N ASP A 85 -11.54 -14.33 -10.96
CA ASP A 85 -11.40 -15.17 -9.78
C ASP A 85 -11.26 -16.63 -10.25
N HIS A 86 -10.01 -17.09 -10.34
CA HIS A 86 -9.70 -18.48 -10.69
C HIS A 86 -10.18 -19.50 -9.64
N THR A 87 -10.66 -19.05 -8.48
CA THR A 87 -11.11 -19.90 -7.37
C THR A 87 -12.64 -19.92 -7.20
N ALA A 88 -13.38 -19.07 -7.93
CA ALA A 88 -14.83 -19.02 -7.85
C ALA A 88 -15.47 -20.25 -8.53
N ARG A 89 -16.26 -21.01 -7.78
CA ARG A 89 -17.06 -22.16 -8.27
C ARG A 89 -18.54 -21.80 -8.47
N ASN A 90 -18.89 -20.52 -8.49
CA ASN A 90 -20.27 -20.03 -8.30
C ASN A 90 -20.89 -19.43 -9.58
N GLY A 91 -20.39 -19.79 -10.77
CA GLY A 91 -21.00 -19.41 -12.06
C GLY A 91 -20.65 -17.99 -12.56
N SER A 92 -19.99 -17.15 -11.76
CA SER A 92 -19.30 -15.95 -12.24
C SER A 92 -17.85 -15.98 -11.80
N ASN A 93 -16.93 -15.93 -12.76
CA ASN A 93 -15.49 -16.00 -12.51
C ASN A 93 -14.90 -14.61 -12.25
N TYR A 94 -15.67 -13.66 -11.73
CA TYR A 94 -15.25 -12.27 -11.61
C TYR A 94 -15.54 -11.71 -10.22
N LEU A 95 -14.51 -11.09 -9.63
CA LEU A 95 -14.54 -10.44 -8.34
C LEU A 95 -14.20 -8.96 -8.48
N ASN A 96 -14.87 -8.14 -7.70
CA ASN A 96 -14.58 -6.72 -7.65
C ASN A 96 -13.32 -6.46 -6.84
N GLY A 97 -12.47 -5.56 -7.30
CA GLY A 97 -11.27 -5.23 -6.56
C GLY A 97 -10.51 -4.04 -7.10
N HIS A 98 -9.42 -3.73 -6.42
CA HIS A 98 -8.40 -2.82 -6.91
C HIS A 98 -7.26 -3.64 -7.51
N CYS A 99 -6.72 -3.15 -8.62
CA CYS A 99 -5.43 -3.57 -9.12
C CYS A 99 -4.51 -2.35 -9.05
N PHE A 100 -3.42 -2.49 -8.32
CA PHE A 100 -2.39 -1.45 -8.25
C PHE A 100 -1.01 -2.05 -8.45
N VAL A 101 -0.15 -1.23 -9.04
CA VAL A 101 1.28 -1.53 -9.13
C VAL A 101 1.95 -0.90 -7.91
N GLY A 102 2.54 -1.73 -7.06
CA GLY A 102 3.31 -1.31 -5.90
C GLY A 102 4.78 -1.11 -6.26
N LEU A 103 5.40 -0.08 -5.69
CA LEU A 103 6.85 0.12 -5.68
C LEU A 103 7.36 -0.14 -4.27
N ILE A 104 8.14 -1.20 -4.12
CA ILE A 104 8.61 -1.72 -2.85
C ILE A 104 10.13 -1.61 -2.78
N LEU A 105 10.63 -0.96 -1.74
CA LEU A 105 12.05 -0.93 -1.40
C LEU A 105 12.36 -2.06 -0.42
N LYS A 106 13.33 -2.91 -0.75
CA LYS A 106 13.82 -3.97 0.14
C LYS A 106 15.18 -3.56 0.70
N ILE A 107 15.24 -3.31 2.00
CA ILE A 107 16.46 -2.88 2.69
C ILE A 107 17.00 -3.99 3.61
N PRO A 108 18.33 -4.20 3.67
CA PRO A 108 18.94 -5.20 4.54
C PRO A 108 18.89 -4.75 6.00
N MET A 109 18.48 -5.67 6.89
CA MET A 109 18.36 -5.47 8.32
C MET A 109 18.74 -6.74 9.09
N PHE A 110 18.97 -6.62 10.40
CA PHE A 110 19.22 -7.78 11.28
C PHE A 110 17.94 -8.25 11.96
N PHE A 111 17.55 -9.50 11.72
CA PHE A 111 16.51 -10.19 12.46
C PHE A 111 17.15 -10.99 13.58
N LYS A 112 16.64 -10.82 14.81
CA LYS A 112 17.18 -11.49 16.01
C LYS A 112 18.72 -11.36 16.12
N LYS A 113 19.26 -10.19 15.74
CA LYS A 113 20.68 -9.79 15.84
C LYS A 113 21.70 -10.62 15.02
N GLN A 114 21.30 -11.65 14.28
CA GLN A 114 22.25 -12.52 13.58
C GLN A 114 21.84 -12.84 12.14
N VAL A 115 20.55 -12.82 11.82
CA VAL A 115 20.07 -13.19 10.48
C VAL A 115 19.87 -11.93 9.65
N ILE A 116 20.49 -11.85 8.48
CA ILE A 116 20.21 -10.78 7.52
C ILE A 116 18.85 -11.06 6.88
N TYR A 117 17.94 -10.10 6.95
CA TYR A 117 16.65 -10.15 6.26
C TYR A 117 16.42 -8.85 5.49
N TYR A 118 15.55 -8.93 4.49
CA TYR A 118 15.16 -7.76 3.71
C TYR A 118 13.79 -7.26 4.16
N LEU A 119 13.77 -6.11 4.84
CA LEU A 119 12.54 -5.43 5.18
C LEU A 119 11.92 -4.85 3.91
N LYS A 120 10.67 -5.21 3.62
CA LYS A 120 9.89 -4.68 2.50
C LYS A 120 9.17 -3.41 2.93
N VAL A 121 9.46 -2.29 2.27
CA VAL A 121 8.84 -1.00 2.53
C VAL A 121 8.11 -0.55 1.26
N LEU A 122 6.78 -0.40 1.33
CA LEU A 122 6.02 0.18 0.23
C LEU A 122 6.33 1.69 0.17
N ILE A 123 6.98 2.14 -0.89
CA ILE A 123 7.38 3.53 -1.06
C ILE A 123 6.44 4.30 -1.98
N GLY A 124 5.69 3.59 -2.84
CA GLY A 124 4.68 4.18 -3.69
C GLY A 124 3.77 3.13 -4.30
N TYR A 125 2.65 3.57 -4.88
CA TYR A 125 1.78 2.73 -5.68
C TYR A 125 1.09 3.56 -6.76
N ARG A 126 0.62 2.88 -7.80
CA ARG A 126 -0.26 3.46 -8.81
C ARG A 126 -1.47 2.55 -9.00
N LEU A 127 -2.66 3.07 -8.71
CA LEU A 127 -3.90 2.41 -9.07
C LEU A 127 -3.99 2.35 -10.59
N LYS A 128 -4.25 1.17 -11.14
CA LYS A 128 -4.45 0.99 -12.57
C LYS A 128 -5.86 1.50 -12.91
N LYS A 129 -5.96 2.79 -13.24
CA LYS A 129 -7.21 3.40 -13.74
C LYS A 129 -7.63 2.74 -15.06
N ILE A 130 -8.92 2.50 -15.24
CA ILE A 130 -9.52 2.23 -16.54
C ILE A 130 -9.95 3.58 -17.10
N ILE A 131 -9.54 3.88 -18.33
CA ILE A 131 -10.23 4.87 -19.16
C ILE A 131 -11.51 4.16 -19.57
N LEU A 132 -12.66 4.54 -18.99
CA LEU A 132 -13.93 4.07 -19.51
C LEU A 132 -14.04 4.59 -20.95
N PRO A 133 -14.42 3.76 -21.95
CA PRO A 133 -14.49 4.21 -23.34
C PRO A 133 -15.45 5.38 -23.61
N ASN A 134 -16.25 5.82 -22.62
CA ASN A 134 -17.26 6.87 -22.78
C ASN A 134 -17.20 7.93 -21.68
N GLN A 135 -16.09 8.66 -21.58
CA GLN A 135 -16.14 10.03 -21.09
C GLN A 135 -15.65 10.95 -22.20
N SER A 136 -16.58 11.29 -23.10
CA SER A 136 -16.49 12.48 -23.93
C SER A 136 -16.33 13.68 -22.99
N TYR A 137 -15.16 14.32 -23.06
CA TYR A 137 -14.99 15.66 -22.55
C TYR A 137 -15.99 16.56 -23.29
N ARG A 138 -16.98 17.09 -22.56
CA ARG A 138 -17.64 18.35 -22.89
C ARG A 138 -17.09 19.41 -21.95
#